data_AF-A0AAN5I1U0-F1
#
_entry.id   AF-A0AAN5I1U0-F1
#
_cell.length_a   1.000
_cell.length_b   1.000
_cell.length_c   1.000
_cell.angle_alpha   90.00
_cell.angle_beta   90.00
_cell.angle_gamma   90.00
#
_symmetry.space_group_name_H-M   'P 1'
#
loop_
_entity.id
_entity.type
_entity.pdbx_description
1 polymer ?
#
loop_
_entity_poly.entity_id
_entity_poly.type
_entity_poly.pdbx_seq_one_letter_code
_entity_poly.pdbx_strand_id
1 'polypeptide(L)'
;IQMTSQEGHTWRLIVDYVDEMRSKINAGCLHLESWQVASYTLSLIFLVLYILDLAASEKGVVERIRARMFYILRSLPWVHRRLNEDLARAKKELEEEVHSNDVTRDFYKFIPERGLGRDEIRAEAELYRAMGRNRKEIVSERKTDAVVHEISALFGGTNPRDSHSFSGCRKMESEIVRMSLSLFHGGSTSIGVVVPSSAESLLVALSSARSLSARQSIIHPTVLASAAAAPALFHSAKLLGLRVKVVPSKRDGTLEAATLKRFITSETALIFVSAPNHSTGTCDPIDSIAKVALRYHIPLHVDCSLGGLILPFIELCDYGFDYGHDFRLPGVTSISIDLSRFSACPSSCALTLFRDEQMMKAAVFPLAEWPGGMYSSPSLSDCLDGSAVAAVWTTLLSTGKSGFMEITQKVVESTKKLATLLAEIDGITVLGSADTVMVAFETEKPYDIYHIIEAMRSKGWPLHPLVSPPAARFNMSISLARDDVVDAFLDDLDTTLVHLRNNPHLGESSASRAFHQLIATAADRWLVRELATERALAHYSVPLPPDNRKSLRFSVEGRKLSMVSDLMERRKEMTKE
;
A
#
# COMPACT_ATOMS: atom_id res chain seq x y z
N ILE A 1 -17.38 -43.29 36.93
CA ILE A 1 -16.07 -42.95 37.53
C ILE A 1 -15.11 -44.11 37.25
N GLN A 2 -14.67 -44.27 36.00
CA GLN A 2 -13.75 -45.36 35.63
C GLN A 2 -12.96 -45.06 34.33
N MET A 3 -12.68 -43.78 34.06
CA MET A 3 -11.88 -43.33 32.91
C MET A 3 -10.54 -42.67 33.31
N THR A 4 -10.16 -42.70 34.60
CA THR A 4 -8.96 -42.02 35.10
C THR A 4 -7.71 -42.90 35.27
N SER A 5 -7.75 -44.21 34.93
CA SER A 5 -6.62 -45.12 35.18
C SER A 5 -5.60 -45.24 34.03
N GLN A 6 -6.01 -45.03 32.78
CA GLN A 6 -5.10 -45.12 31.62
C GLN A 6 -4.20 -43.89 31.47
N GLU A 7 -4.71 -42.69 31.74
CA GLU A 7 -3.91 -41.46 31.70
C GLU A 7 -2.81 -41.45 32.76
N GLY A 8 -3.11 -41.95 33.98
CA GLY A 8 -2.14 -42.05 35.07
C GLY A 8 -1.00 -43.05 34.81
N HIS A 9 -1.25 -44.13 34.07
CA HIS A 9 -0.22 -45.10 33.68
C HIS A 9 0.71 -44.55 32.60
N THR A 10 0.16 -43.83 31.63
CA THR A 10 0.93 -43.19 30.56
C THR A 10 1.82 -42.10 31.13
N TRP A 11 1.31 -41.32 32.09
CA TRP A 11 2.09 -40.29 32.77
C TRP A 11 3.25 -40.85 33.61
N ARG A 12 3.04 -41.97 34.32
CA ARG A 12 4.11 -42.66 35.07
C ARG A 12 5.22 -43.18 34.17
N LEU A 13 4.87 -43.79 33.05
CA LEU A 13 5.85 -44.25 32.04
C LEU A 13 6.68 -43.09 31.48
N ILE A 14 6.06 -41.93 31.23
CA ILE A 14 6.77 -40.73 30.78
C ILE A 14 7.74 -40.23 31.87
N VAL A 15 7.30 -40.19 33.14
CA VAL A 15 8.13 -39.75 34.27
C VAL A 15 9.34 -40.67 34.46
N ASP A 16 9.15 -41.98 34.45
CA ASP A 16 10.24 -42.95 34.59
C ASP A 16 11.27 -42.81 33.46
N TYR A 17 10.81 -42.59 32.22
CA TYR A 17 11.70 -42.38 31.07
C TYR A 17 12.47 -41.06 31.15
N VAL A 18 11.84 -40.00 31.67
CA VAL A 18 12.49 -38.71 31.92
C VAL A 18 13.55 -38.83 33.02
N ASP A 19 13.28 -39.58 34.09
CA ASP A 19 14.24 -39.80 35.17
C ASP A 19 15.42 -40.69 34.72
N GLU A 20 15.17 -41.70 33.89
CA GLU A 20 16.24 -42.52 33.30
C GLU A 20 17.12 -41.69 32.35
N MET A 21 16.51 -40.84 31.51
CA MET A 21 17.25 -39.88 30.67
C MET A 21 18.08 -38.91 31.51
N ARG A 22 17.48 -38.34 32.56
CA ARG A 22 18.16 -37.42 33.48
C ARG A 22 19.37 -38.08 34.13
N SER A 23 19.21 -39.31 34.60
CA SER A 23 20.30 -40.10 35.21
C SER A 23 21.43 -40.35 34.20
N LYS A 24 21.11 -40.74 32.96
CA LYS A 24 22.10 -40.94 31.88
C LYS A 24 22.83 -39.65 31.51
N ILE A 25 22.13 -38.52 31.41
CA ILE A 25 22.74 -37.21 31.12
C ILE A 25 23.68 -36.79 32.25
N ASN A 26 23.23 -36.90 33.51
CA ASN A 26 24.06 -36.60 34.67
C ASN A 26 25.31 -37.49 34.72
N ALA A 27 25.16 -38.79 34.45
CA ALA A 27 26.28 -39.71 34.39
C ALA A 27 27.29 -39.33 33.29
N GLY A 28 26.79 -38.91 32.13
CA GLY A 28 27.60 -38.41 31.02
C GLY A 28 28.32 -37.10 31.33
N CYS A 29 27.78 -36.26 32.22
CA CYS A 29 28.37 -34.95 32.59
C CYS A 29 29.26 -34.98 33.84
N LEU A 30 29.41 -36.11 34.54
CA LEU A 30 30.20 -36.24 35.77
C LEU A 30 31.68 -35.84 35.62
N HIS A 31 32.23 -35.90 34.41
CA HIS A 31 33.62 -35.58 34.12
C HIS A 31 33.85 -34.09 33.77
N LEU A 32 32.78 -33.28 33.73
CA LEU A 32 32.81 -31.88 33.35
C LEU A 32 32.66 -30.98 34.57
N GLU A 33 33.37 -29.85 34.58
CA GLU A 33 33.21 -28.84 35.62
C GLU A 33 31.89 -28.06 35.43
N SER A 34 31.31 -27.54 36.51
CA SER A 34 30.00 -26.87 36.50
C SER A 34 29.90 -25.75 35.45
N TRP A 35 30.98 -25.01 35.19
CA TRP A 35 31.00 -23.94 34.18
C TRP A 35 30.99 -24.49 32.73
N GLN A 36 31.56 -25.66 32.49
CA GLN A 36 31.56 -26.32 31.18
C GLN A 36 30.15 -26.81 30.84
N VAL A 37 29.47 -27.41 31.82
CA VAL A 37 28.06 -27.83 31.68
C VAL A 37 27.18 -26.61 31.38
N ALA A 38 27.35 -25.50 32.10
CA ALA A 38 26.63 -24.26 31.84
C ALA A 38 26.92 -23.71 30.43
N SER A 39 28.19 -23.69 30.00
CA SER A 39 28.60 -23.21 28.68
C SER A 39 28.04 -24.06 27.53
N TYR A 40 28.12 -25.39 27.64
CA TYR A 40 27.56 -26.30 26.64
C TYR A 40 26.04 -26.22 26.56
N THR A 41 25.37 -26.10 27.71
CA THR A 41 23.91 -25.93 27.76
C THR A 41 23.50 -24.61 27.09
N LEU A 42 24.18 -23.51 27.41
CA LEU A 42 23.93 -22.21 26.79
C LEU A 42 24.18 -22.26 25.27
N SER A 43 25.27 -22.90 24.85
CA SER A 43 25.63 -23.07 23.44
C SER A 43 24.61 -23.93 22.69
N LEU A 44 24.12 -25.00 23.30
CA LEU A 44 23.08 -25.85 22.73
C LEU A 44 21.74 -25.10 22.64
N ILE A 45 21.37 -24.33 23.66
CA ILE A 45 20.17 -23.47 23.62
C ILE A 45 20.29 -22.47 22.48
N PHE A 46 21.40 -21.76 22.36
CA PHE A 46 21.62 -20.83 21.24
C PHE A 46 21.63 -21.54 19.89
N LEU A 47 22.20 -22.74 19.78
CA LEU A 47 22.20 -23.53 18.56
C LEU A 47 20.79 -23.97 18.18
N VAL A 48 19.99 -24.43 19.14
CA VAL A 48 18.59 -24.83 18.92
C VAL A 48 17.75 -23.61 18.54
N LEU A 49 17.87 -22.50 19.26
CA LEU A 49 17.20 -21.24 18.90
C LEU A 49 17.62 -20.75 17.51
N TYR A 50 18.89 -20.88 17.16
CA TYR A 50 19.40 -20.54 15.83
C TYR A 50 18.82 -21.47 14.75
N ILE A 51 18.73 -22.78 15.00
CA ILE A 51 18.12 -23.75 14.08
C ILE A 51 16.62 -23.50 13.93
N LEU A 52 15.91 -23.19 15.03
CA LEU A 52 14.49 -22.85 15.01
C LEU A 52 14.24 -21.54 14.24
N ASP A 53 15.06 -20.52 14.44
CA ASP A 53 15.02 -19.28 13.65
C ASP A 53 15.33 -19.54 12.17
N LEU A 54 16.32 -20.41 11.89
CA LEU A 54 16.68 -20.83 10.53
C LEU A 54 15.53 -21.57 9.83
N ALA A 55 14.77 -22.38 10.57
CA ALA A 55 13.61 -23.13 10.09
C ALA A 55 12.35 -22.25 9.96
N ALA A 56 12.16 -21.27 10.84
CA ALA A 56 11.04 -20.34 10.81
C ALA A 56 11.22 -19.23 9.76
N SER A 57 12.46 -18.94 9.37
CA SER A 57 12.81 -17.88 8.43
C SER A 57 12.57 -18.28 6.97
N GLU A 58 11.78 -17.48 6.26
CA GLU A 58 11.34 -17.72 4.87
C GLU A 58 12.41 -17.44 3.81
N LYS A 59 13.52 -16.79 4.18
CA LYS A 59 14.63 -16.50 3.25
C LYS A 59 15.47 -17.73 3.02
N GLY A 60 15.87 -17.99 1.77
CA GLY A 60 16.76 -19.10 1.45
C GLY A 60 18.07 -19.02 2.23
N VAL A 61 18.66 -20.17 2.57
CA VAL A 61 19.93 -20.27 3.33
C VAL A 61 21.02 -19.41 2.67
N VAL A 62 21.12 -19.45 1.35
CA VAL A 62 22.08 -18.66 0.55
C VAL A 62 21.84 -17.16 0.70
N GLU A 63 20.58 -16.72 0.66
CA GLU A 63 20.23 -15.31 0.80
C GLU A 63 20.54 -14.79 2.21
N ARG A 64 20.37 -15.63 3.24
CA ARG A 64 20.75 -15.31 4.62
C ARG A 64 22.25 -15.20 4.80
N ILE A 65 23.02 -16.17 4.27
CA ILE A 65 24.48 -16.11 4.30
C ILE A 65 24.94 -14.85 3.56
N ARG A 66 24.38 -14.57 2.39
CA ARG A 66 24.65 -13.35 1.62
C ARG A 66 24.34 -12.08 2.41
N ALA A 67 23.16 -12.00 3.05
CA ALA A 67 22.78 -10.86 3.88
C ALA A 67 23.70 -10.69 5.10
N ARG A 68 24.11 -11.79 5.73
CA ARG A 68 25.06 -11.79 6.86
C ARG A 68 26.45 -11.33 6.42
N MET A 69 26.92 -11.82 5.26
CA MET A 69 28.18 -11.37 4.66
C MET A 69 28.13 -9.88 4.34
N PHE A 70 27.06 -9.38 3.72
CA PHE A 70 26.90 -7.94 3.45
C PHE A 70 26.84 -7.12 4.74
N TYR A 71 26.14 -7.61 5.76
CA TYR A 71 26.12 -6.97 7.07
C TYR A 71 27.53 -6.85 7.67
N ILE A 72 28.32 -7.93 7.65
CA ILE A 72 29.70 -7.94 8.14
C ILE A 72 30.56 -6.97 7.32
N LEU A 73 30.51 -7.05 5.98
CA LEU A 73 31.24 -6.15 5.08
C LEU A 73 30.91 -4.69 5.37
N ARG A 74 29.64 -4.38 5.62
CA ARG A 74 29.18 -3.03 5.92
C ARG A 74 29.55 -2.55 7.32
N SER A 75 29.75 -3.48 8.26
CA SER A 75 30.24 -3.16 9.61
C SER A 75 31.72 -2.79 9.66
N LEU A 76 32.47 -3.07 8.58
CA LEU A 76 33.87 -2.65 8.47
C LEU A 76 33.95 -1.11 8.44
N PRO A 77 34.82 -0.48 9.26
CA PRO A 77 34.82 0.97 9.44
C PRO A 77 34.96 1.78 8.14
N TRP A 78 35.77 1.32 7.19
CA TRP A 78 35.97 2.03 5.91
C TRP A 78 34.76 1.94 4.98
N VAL A 79 34.08 0.77 4.94
CA VAL A 79 32.86 0.59 4.15
C VAL A 79 31.73 1.39 4.77
N HIS A 80 31.60 1.34 6.10
CA HIS A 80 30.61 2.11 6.83
C HIS A 80 30.77 3.61 6.59
N ARG A 81 32.01 4.12 6.68
CA ARG A 81 32.30 5.54 6.40
C ARG A 81 31.92 5.94 4.98
N ARG A 82 32.34 5.15 3.99
CA ARG A 82 32.03 5.44 2.58
C ARG A 82 30.53 5.38 2.29
N LEU A 83 29.86 4.37 2.83
CA LEU A 83 28.42 4.21 2.69
C LEU A 83 27.66 5.38 3.31
N ASN A 84 28.08 5.87 4.48
CA ASN A 84 27.46 7.03 5.11
C ASN A 84 27.68 8.32 4.31
N GLU A 85 28.86 8.49 3.69
CA GLU A 85 29.12 9.61 2.78
C GLU A 85 28.22 9.56 1.54
N ASP A 86 28.07 8.38 0.94
CA ASP A 86 27.21 8.18 -0.23
C ASP A 86 25.72 8.33 0.12
N LEU A 87 25.28 7.83 1.28
CA LEU A 87 23.93 8.05 1.80
C LEU A 87 23.65 9.52 2.12
N ALA A 88 24.62 10.25 2.68
CA ALA A 88 24.48 11.68 2.95
C ALA A 88 24.32 12.49 1.65
N ARG A 89 25.03 12.11 0.59
CA ARG A 89 24.86 12.70 -0.74
C ARG A 89 23.47 12.40 -1.32
N ALA A 90 23.08 11.12 -1.30
CA ALA A 90 21.77 10.70 -1.79
C ALA A 90 20.63 11.37 -1.02
N LYS A 91 20.78 11.57 0.30
CA LYS A 91 19.82 12.31 1.12
C LYS A 91 19.65 13.75 0.64
N LYS A 92 20.74 14.45 0.37
CA LYS A 92 20.70 15.83 -0.12
C LYS A 92 20.02 15.92 -1.49
N GLU A 93 20.35 14.99 -2.40
CA GLU A 93 19.73 14.91 -3.72
C GLU A 93 18.21 14.62 -3.62
N LEU A 94 17.80 13.69 -2.75
CA LEU A 94 16.39 13.39 -2.49
C LEU A 94 15.64 14.58 -1.89
N GLU A 95 16.27 15.30 -0.96
CA GLU A 95 15.69 16.53 -0.38
C GLU A 95 15.51 17.62 -1.45
N GLU A 96 16.50 17.81 -2.32
CA GLU A 96 16.40 18.75 -3.44
C GLU A 96 15.31 18.35 -4.45
N GLU A 97 15.16 17.06 -4.72
CA GLU A 97 14.09 16.52 -5.60
C GLU A 97 12.69 16.77 -5.00
N VAL A 98 12.49 16.47 -3.71
CA VAL A 98 11.20 16.62 -3.02
C VAL A 98 10.77 18.10 -2.96
N HIS A 99 11.72 19.01 -2.71
CA HIS A 99 11.45 20.45 -2.60
C HIS A 99 11.67 21.21 -3.93
N SER A 100 11.75 20.51 -5.07
CA SER A 100 12.01 21.12 -6.38
C SER A 100 10.96 22.14 -6.82
N ASN A 101 9.70 21.96 -6.42
CA ASN A 101 8.60 22.88 -6.73
C ASN A 101 8.46 24.03 -5.74
N ASP A 102 9.08 23.94 -4.56
CA ASP A 102 9.12 25.04 -3.60
C ASP A 102 10.36 25.91 -3.88
N VAL A 103 10.17 26.86 -4.80
CA VAL A 103 11.21 27.82 -5.23
C VAL A 103 11.68 28.71 -4.07
N THR A 104 10.81 28.93 -3.08
CA THR A 104 11.07 29.83 -1.94
C THR A 104 11.74 29.13 -0.77
N ARG A 105 11.35 27.88 -0.48
CA ARG A 105 11.73 27.14 0.73
C ARG A 105 11.46 27.95 2.01
N ASP A 106 10.33 28.66 1.98
CA ASP A 106 9.87 29.56 3.03
C ASP A 106 8.82 28.83 3.89
N PHE A 107 9.25 28.38 5.07
CA PHE A 107 8.40 27.59 5.97
C PHE A 107 8.05 28.33 7.25
N TYR A 108 6.79 28.19 7.68
CA TYR A 108 6.39 28.49 9.05
C TYR A 108 7.02 27.45 10.00
N LYS A 109 8.03 27.84 10.78
CA LYS A 109 8.65 26.96 11.80
C LYS A 109 8.03 27.12 13.18
N PHE A 110 7.32 28.23 13.39
CA PHE A 110 6.63 28.56 14.62
C PHE A 110 5.18 28.94 14.33
N ILE A 111 4.31 28.63 15.28
CA ILE A 111 2.93 29.14 15.27
C ILE A 111 3.02 30.68 15.29
N PRO A 112 2.29 31.40 14.41
CA PRO A 112 2.25 32.85 14.43
C PRO A 112 1.81 33.40 15.79
N GLU A 113 2.44 34.48 16.24
CA GLU A 113 2.20 35.11 17.55
C GLU A 113 0.75 35.63 17.70
N ARG A 114 0.12 35.96 16.56
CA ARG A 114 -1.31 36.23 16.45
C ARG A 114 -1.91 35.43 15.30
N GLY A 115 -3.20 35.09 15.41
CA GLY A 115 -3.95 34.49 14.32
C GLY A 115 -3.87 35.36 13.05
N LEU A 116 -3.64 34.73 11.91
CA LEU A 116 -3.60 35.40 10.62
C LEU A 116 -5.03 35.81 10.19
N GLY A 117 -5.12 36.91 9.45
CA GLY A 117 -6.38 37.32 8.82
C GLY A 117 -6.86 36.31 7.79
N ARG A 118 -8.17 36.22 7.56
CA ARG A 118 -8.77 35.27 6.59
C ARG A 118 -8.21 35.44 5.18
N ASP A 119 -8.02 36.69 4.73
CA ASP A 119 -7.50 36.98 3.39
C ASP A 119 -6.00 36.66 3.29
N GLU A 120 -5.22 36.86 4.36
CA GLU A 120 -3.82 36.42 4.41
C GLU A 120 -3.72 34.90 4.30
N ILE A 121 -4.51 34.15 5.07
CA ILE A 121 -4.53 32.67 5.00
C ILE A 121 -4.94 32.20 3.61
N ARG A 122 -5.92 32.87 2.98
CA ARG A 122 -6.34 32.54 1.61
C ARG A 122 -5.22 32.78 0.60
N ALA A 123 -4.53 33.92 0.67
CA ALA A 123 -3.42 34.23 -0.22
C ALA A 123 -2.26 33.20 -0.06
N GLU A 124 -1.98 32.78 1.17
CA GLU A 124 -1.01 31.71 1.46
C GLU A 124 -1.43 30.37 0.85
N ALA A 125 -2.68 29.98 1.05
CA ALA A 125 -3.22 28.74 0.49
C ALA A 125 -3.22 28.76 -1.06
N GLU A 126 -3.52 29.90 -1.68
CA GLU A 126 -3.48 30.07 -3.13
C GLU A 126 -2.05 29.96 -3.68
N LEU A 127 -1.06 30.53 -2.97
CA LEU A 127 0.35 30.38 -3.30
C LEU A 127 0.77 28.90 -3.25
N TYR A 128 0.42 28.18 -2.17
CA TYR A 128 0.74 26.75 -2.02
C TYR A 128 0.04 25.89 -3.07
N ARG A 129 -1.21 26.22 -3.41
CA ARG A 129 -1.95 25.56 -4.50
C ARG A 129 -1.26 25.77 -5.85
N ALA A 130 -0.65 26.93 -6.09
CA ALA A 130 0.05 27.21 -7.35
C ALA A 130 1.37 26.43 -7.51
N MET A 131 2.04 26.05 -6.42
CA MET A 131 3.31 25.27 -6.48
C MET A 131 3.13 23.93 -7.19
N GLY A 132 1.97 23.28 -7.04
CA GLY A 132 1.65 22.02 -7.70
C GLY A 132 1.36 22.13 -9.21
N ARG A 133 1.03 23.33 -9.71
CA ARG A 133 0.62 23.56 -11.12
C ARG A 133 1.78 23.69 -12.11
N ASN A 134 3.02 23.79 -11.62
CA ASN A 134 4.20 23.96 -12.48
C ASN A 134 4.63 22.68 -13.18
N ARG A 135 4.17 21.51 -12.72
CA ARG A 135 4.17 20.34 -13.59
C ARG A 135 3.03 20.54 -14.58
N LYS A 136 3.31 20.46 -15.88
CA LYS A 136 2.31 20.20 -16.93
C LYS A 136 1.61 18.84 -16.73
N GLU A 137 1.58 18.33 -15.50
CA GLU A 137 0.92 17.10 -15.16
C GLU A 137 -0.49 17.21 -15.73
N ILE A 138 -0.81 16.38 -16.73
CA ILE A 138 -2.18 16.08 -17.15
C ILE A 138 -2.76 15.23 -16.00
N VAL A 139 -2.66 15.79 -14.79
CA VAL A 139 -3.26 15.26 -13.61
C VAL A 139 -4.73 15.56 -13.78
N SER A 140 -5.47 14.49 -13.60
CA SER A 140 -6.84 14.44 -13.15
C SER A 140 -7.14 15.56 -12.12
N GLU A 141 -7.26 16.82 -12.55
CA GLU A 141 -8.17 17.75 -11.92
C GLU A 141 -9.52 17.07 -12.08
N ARG A 142 -9.89 16.31 -11.04
CA ARG A 142 -11.21 15.69 -10.93
C ARG A 142 -12.15 16.86 -11.05
N LYS A 143 -12.89 16.92 -12.15
CA LYS A 143 -13.99 17.86 -12.28
C LYS A 143 -14.99 17.43 -11.21
N THR A 144 -14.84 17.98 -10.02
CA THR A 144 -15.70 17.66 -8.89
C THR A 144 -17.08 18.09 -9.30
N ASP A 145 -18.02 17.14 -9.34
CA ASP A 145 -19.42 17.45 -9.51
C ASP A 145 -19.80 18.50 -8.45
N ALA A 146 -20.40 19.60 -8.88
CA ALA A 146 -20.77 20.70 -8.00
C ALA A 146 -21.65 20.20 -6.84
N VAL A 147 -22.50 19.22 -7.12
CA VAL A 147 -23.36 18.57 -6.11
C VAL A 147 -22.53 17.82 -5.08
N VAL A 148 -21.49 17.08 -5.50
CA VAL A 148 -20.62 16.34 -4.57
C VAL A 148 -19.89 17.32 -3.64
N HIS A 149 -19.38 18.43 -4.17
CA HIS A 149 -18.71 19.44 -3.35
C HIS A 149 -19.66 20.09 -2.33
N GLU A 150 -20.86 20.44 -2.76
CA GLU A 150 -21.91 21.01 -1.90
C GLU A 150 -22.27 20.05 -0.76
N ILE A 151 -22.56 18.78 -1.08
CA ILE A 151 -22.93 17.79 -0.08
C ILE A 151 -21.75 17.48 0.86
N SER A 152 -20.52 17.37 0.35
CA SER A 152 -19.34 17.22 1.21
C SER A 152 -19.19 18.37 2.21
N ALA A 153 -19.43 19.61 1.78
CA ALA A 153 -19.35 20.78 2.65
C ALA A 153 -20.41 20.73 3.77
N LEU A 154 -21.62 20.24 3.48
CA LEU A 154 -22.70 20.08 4.48
C LEU A 154 -22.32 19.11 5.61
N PHE A 155 -21.52 18.08 5.30
CA PHE A 155 -21.07 17.07 6.26
C PHE A 155 -19.65 17.33 6.80
N GLY A 156 -19.08 18.50 6.49
CA GLY A 156 -17.79 18.92 7.03
C GLY A 156 -17.80 18.95 8.57
N GLY A 157 -16.89 18.21 9.19
CA GLY A 157 -16.79 18.10 10.65
C GLY A 157 -17.72 17.07 11.31
N THR A 158 -18.46 16.28 10.52
CA THR A 158 -19.24 15.14 11.05
C THR A 158 -18.41 13.86 11.12
N ASN A 159 -18.74 12.97 12.06
CA ASN A 159 -18.06 11.67 12.22
C ASN A 159 -19.09 10.53 12.36
N PRO A 160 -19.26 9.62 11.39
CA PRO A 160 -20.28 8.56 11.46
C PRO A 160 -20.04 7.54 12.58
N ARG A 161 -18.83 7.50 13.15
CA ARG A 161 -18.52 6.64 14.30
C ARG A 161 -19.25 7.08 15.57
N ASP A 162 -19.56 8.37 15.72
CA ASP A 162 -20.52 8.85 16.71
C ASP A 162 -21.94 8.78 16.15
N SER A 163 -22.51 7.58 16.24
CA SER A 163 -23.84 7.27 15.69
C SER A 163 -24.99 8.03 16.36
N HIS A 164 -24.81 8.53 17.59
CA HIS A 164 -25.82 9.28 18.31
C HIS A 164 -25.91 10.71 17.77
N SER A 165 -24.77 11.38 17.61
CA SER A 165 -24.72 12.76 17.11
C SER A 165 -24.90 12.83 15.59
N PHE A 166 -24.38 11.86 14.84
CA PHE A 166 -24.32 11.89 13.38
C PHE A 166 -25.03 10.70 12.73
N SER A 167 -26.25 10.42 13.20
CA SER A 167 -27.09 9.31 12.75
C SER A 167 -27.34 9.27 11.23
N GLY A 168 -27.39 10.45 10.59
CA GLY A 168 -27.50 10.63 9.14
C GLY A 168 -26.24 10.18 8.38
N CYS A 169 -25.05 10.58 8.86
CA CYS A 169 -23.79 10.15 8.25
C CYS A 169 -23.59 8.63 8.41
N ARG A 170 -23.93 8.09 9.59
CA ARG A 170 -23.95 6.64 9.84
C ARG A 170 -24.93 5.92 8.89
N LYS A 171 -26.04 6.57 8.50
CA LYS A 171 -27.01 6.04 7.51
C LYS A 171 -26.36 5.87 6.14
N MET A 172 -25.69 6.93 5.69
CA MET A 172 -24.96 6.92 4.42
C MET A 172 -23.89 5.81 4.42
N GLU A 173 -23.15 5.64 5.51
CA GLU A 173 -22.17 4.55 5.65
C GLU A 173 -22.81 3.18 5.41
N SER A 174 -23.96 2.92 6.06
CA SER A 174 -24.69 1.65 5.93
C SER A 174 -25.24 1.43 4.51
N GLU A 175 -25.74 2.48 3.86
CA GLU A 175 -26.25 2.45 2.49
C GLU A 175 -25.12 2.20 1.48
N ILE A 176 -23.95 2.83 1.65
CA ILE A 176 -22.75 2.59 0.83
C ILE A 176 -22.33 1.12 0.90
N VAL A 177 -22.22 0.57 2.11
CA VAL A 177 -21.87 -0.84 2.32
C VAL A 177 -22.88 -1.73 1.61
N ARG A 178 -24.18 -1.48 1.78
CA ARG A 178 -25.24 -2.32 1.18
C ARG A 178 -25.29 -2.21 -0.35
N MET A 179 -25.14 -1.02 -0.92
CA MET A 179 -25.06 -0.83 -2.38
C MET A 179 -23.85 -1.59 -2.94
N SER A 180 -22.69 -1.50 -2.29
CA SER A 180 -21.48 -2.19 -2.71
C SER A 180 -21.61 -3.72 -2.58
N LEU A 181 -22.17 -4.23 -1.48
CA LEU A 181 -22.48 -5.66 -1.34
C LEU A 181 -23.44 -6.16 -2.43
N SER A 182 -24.40 -5.33 -2.83
CA SER A 182 -25.34 -5.68 -3.91
C SER A 182 -24.63 -5.75 -5.26
N LEU A 183 -23.70 -4.84 -5.54
CA LEU A 183 -22.86 -4.88 -6.75
C LEU A 183 -21.96 -6.13 -6.80
N PHE A 184 -21.44 -6.57 -5.66
CA PHE A 184 -20.58 -7.76 -5.54
C PHE A 184 -21.34 -9.04 -5.14
N HIS A 185 -22.67 -9.06 -5.32
CA HIS A 185 -23.51 -10.24 -5.10
C HIS A 185 -23.38 -10.89 -3.70
N GLY A 186 -23.18 -10.09 -2.66
CA GLY A 186 -22.98 -10.57 -1.29
C GLY A 186 -24.21 -11.19 -0.62
N GLY A 187 -25.41 -11.01 -1.17
CA GLY A 187 -26.66 -11.49 -0.55
C GLY A 187 -26.98 -10.83 0.80
N SER A 188 -27.89 -11.45 1.56
CA SER A 188 -28.38 -10.88 2.83
C SER A 188 -27.45 -11.11 4.03
N THR A 189 -26.62 -12.15 3.99
CA THR A 189 -25.72 -12.54 5.11
C THR A 189 -24.43 -11.72 5.15
N SER A 190 -24.05 -11.14 4.03
CA SER A 190 -22.85 -10.32 3.92
C SER A 190 -22.95 -9.00 4.66
N ILE A 191 -21.81 -8.53 5.11
CA ILE A 191 -21.63 -7.31 5.90
C ILE A 191 -20.33 -6.62 5.48
N GLY A 192 -20.14 -5.38 5.87
CA GLY A 192 -18.89 -4.67 5.61
C GLY A 192 -18.73 -3.45 6.49
N VAL A 193 -17.60 -2.77 6.32
CA VAL A 193 -17.24 -1.57 7.06
C VAL A 193 -16.58 -0.57 6.11
N VAL A 194 -16.93 0.72 6.26
CA VAL A 194 -16.23 1.81 5.60
C VAL A 194 -14.99 2.17 6.42
N VAL A 195 -13.88 2.36 5.72
CA VAL A 195 -12.58 2.69 6.29
C VAL A 195 -11.97 3.89 5.53
N PRO A 196 -11.10 4.68 6.16
CA PRO A 196 -10.58 5.90 5.55
C PRO A 196 -9.54 5.63 4.44
N SER A 197 -9.04 4.41 4.28
CA SER A 197 -8.07 4.09 3.22
C SER A 197 -8.10 2.63 2.78
N SER A 198 -7.66 2.37 1.55
CA SER A 198 -7.47 1.01 1.03
C SER A 198 -6.43 0.22 1.82
N ALA A 199 -5.44 0.88 2.42
CA ALA A 199 -4.47 0.22 3.31
C ALA A 199 -5.11 -0.29 4.60
N GLU A 200 -5.97 0.53 5.22
CA GLU A 200 -6.74 0.12 6.39
C GLU A 200 -7.76 -0.96 6.04
N SER A 201 -8.33 -0.94 4.82
CA SER A 201 -9.21 -2.01 4.35
C SER A 201 -8.53 -3.38 4.39
N LEU A 202 -7.29 -3.46 3.89
CA LEU A 202 -6.48 -4.67 3.96
C LEU A 202 -6.12 -5.02 5.39
N LEU A 203 -5.82 -4.03 6.24
CA LEU A 203 -5.54 -4.27 7.67
C LEU A 203 -6.73 -4.92 8.37
N VAL A 204 -7.96 -4.45 8.12
CA VAL A 204 -9.19 -5.03 8.67
C VAL A 204 -9.39 -6.46 8.17
N ALA A 205 -9.19 -6.73 6.88
CA ALA A 205 -9.30 -8.08 6.32
C ALA A 205 -8.28 -9.06 6.92
N LEU A 206 -7.03 -8.62 7.07
CA LEU A 206 -5.95 -9.41 7.67
C LEU A 206 -6.15 -9.62 9.19
N SER A 207 -6.70 -8.63 9.89
CA SER A 207 -7.05 -8.74 11.31
C SER A 207 -8.08 -9.86 11.52
N SER A 208 -9.11 -9.91 10.68
CA SER A 208 -10.08 -11.01 10.65
C SER A 208 -9.38 -12.37 10.49
N ALA A 209 -8.52 -12.50 9.48
CA ALA A 209 -7.80 -13.74 9.21
C ALA A 209 -6.89 -14.15 10.38
N ARG A 210 -6.19 -13.20 11.00
CA ARG A 210 -5.35 -13.44 12.18
C ARG A 210 -6.18 -13.95 13.36
N SER A 211 -7.31 -13.31 13.66
CA SER A 211 -8.20 -13.70 14.76
C SER A 211 -8.82 -15.08 14.53
N LEU A 212 -9.22 -15.40 13.29
CA LEU A 212 -9.70 -16.73 12.93
C LEU A 212 -8.59 -17.79 13.06
N SER A 213 -7.38 -17.47 12.65
CA SER A 213 -6.21 -18.35 12.78
C SER A 213 -5.87 -18.65 14.24
N ALA A 214 -6.00 -17.65 15.12
CA ALA A 214 -5.82 -17.84 16.56
C ALA A 214 -6.86 -18.81 17.15
N ARG A 215 -8.12 -18.74 16.69
CA ARG A 215 -9.18 -19.71 17.07
C ARG A 215 -8.90 -21.13 16.58
N GLN A 216 -8.14 -21.26 15.49
CA GLN A 216 -7.65 -22.53 14.94
C GLN A 216 -6.31 -22.97 15.54
N SER A 217 -5.80 -22.28 16.56
CA SER A 217 -4.51 -22.56 17.21
C SER A 217 -3.30 -22.50 16.27
N ILE A 218 -3.39 -21.69 15.20
CA ILE A 218 -2.25 -21.42 14.31
C ILE A 218 -1.32 -20.40 14.97
N ILE A 219 -0.10 -20.83 15.32
CA ILE A 219 0.87 -20.01 16.05
C ILE A 219 1.54 -18.97 15.13
N HIS A 220 1.88 -19.37 13.90
CA HIS A 220 2.61 -18.54 12.94
C HIS A 220 1.82 -18.33 11.65
N PRO A 221 0.69 -17.60 11.70
CA PRO A 221 -0.20 -17.40 10.56
C PRO A 221 0.51 -16.74 9.37
N THR A 222 0.30 -17.34 8.18
CA THR A 222 0.93 -16.94 6.92
C THR A 222 -0.11 -16.59 5.87
N VAL A 223 0.13 -15.50 5.15
CA VAL A 223 -0.66 -15.03 4.01
C VAL A 223 0.04 -15.43 2.71
N LEU A 224 -0.67 -16.08 1.80
CA LEU A 224 -0.15 -16.38 0.45
C LEU A 224 -0.55 -15.28 -0.51
N ALA A 225 0.41 -14.68 -1.21
CA ALA A 225 0.16 -13.59 -2.16
C ALA A 225 1.19 -13.59 -3.30
N SER A 226 0.87 -12.93 -4.42
CA SER A 226 1.83 -12.61 -5.49
C SER A 226 2.79 -11.50 -5.07
N ALA A 227 3.96 -11.42 -5.71
CA ALA A 227 4.85 -10.27 -5.61
C ALA A 227 4.21 -8.97 -6.15
N ALA A 228 3.22 -9.10 -7.04
CA ALA A 228 2.46 -7.99 -7.64
C ALA A 228 1.32 -7.46 -6.74
N ALA A 229 1.14 -8.04 -5.54
CA ALA A 229 0.16 -7.57 -4.58
C ALA A 229 0.43 -6.12 -4.14
N ALA A 230 -0.62 -5.42 -3.70
CA ALA A 230 -0.51 -4.04 -3.24
C ALA A 230 0.55 -3.89 -2.12
N PRO A 231 1.42 -2.86 -2.15
CA PRO A 231 2.38 -2.61 -1.07
C PRO A 231 1.75 -2.52 0.33
N ALA A 232 0.50 -2.05 0.39
CA ALA A 232 -0.29 -1.98 1.61
C ALA A 232 -0.53 -3.35 2.27
N LEU A 233 -0.60 -4.44 1.49
CA LEU A 233 -0.68 -5.80 2.04
C LEU A 233 0.53 -6.10 2.94
N PHE A 234 1.74 -5.87 2.42
CA PHE A 234 2.98 -6.16 3.13
C PHE A 234 3.16 -5.27 4.36
N HIS A 235 2.72 -4.02 4.27
CA HIS A 235 2.72 -3.09 5.40
C HIS A 235 1.75 -3.56 6.50
N SER A 236 0.50 -3.85 6.15
CA SER A 236 -0.53 -4.29 7.09
C SER A 236 -0.19 -5.65 7.71
N ALA A 237 0.36 -6.58 6.94
CA ALA A 237 0.85 -7.86 7.45
C ALA A 237 1.98 -7.66 8.48
N LYS A 238 2.93 -6.75 8.21
CA LYS A 238 3.99 -6.40 9.17
C LYS A 238 3.42 -5.83 10.46
N LEU A 239 2.46 -4.91 10.40
CA LEU A 239 1.82 -4.32 11.59
C LEU A 239 1.09 -5.37 12.42
N LEU A 240 0.46 -6.34 11.76
CA LEU A 240 -0.25 -7.45 12.39
C LEU A 240 0.63 -8.65 12.69
N GLY A 241 1.96 -8.58 12.55
CA GLY A 241 2.85 -9.72 12.78
C GLY A 241 2.51 -10.99 11.98
N LEU A 242 1.88 -10.83 10.81
CA LEU A 242 1.61 -11.91 9.86
C LEU A 242 2.79 -12.08 8.92
N ARG A 243 3.11 -13.33 8.56
CA ARG A 243 4.11 -13.60 7.52
C ARG A 243 3.44 -13.55 6.14
N VAL A 244 4.11 -13.01 5.14
CA VAL A 244 3.63 -13.00 3.75
C VAL A 244 4.55 -13.87 2.92
N LYS A 245 4.05 -15.06 2.54
CA LYS A 245 4.78 -15.98 1.69
C LYS A 245 4.45 -15.67 0.23
N VAL A 246 5.44 -15.10 -0.45
CA VAL A 246 5.33 -14.72 -1.87
C VAL A 246 5.32 -15.98 -2.73
N VAL A 247 4.21 -16.20 -3.44
CA VAL A 247 4.04 -17.30 -4.39
C VAL A 247 4.57 -16.85 -5.75
N PRO A 248 5.39 -17.67 -6.45
CA PRO A 248 5.81 -17.36 -7.81
C PRO A 248 4.61 -17.13 -8.74
N SER A 249 4.59 -15.99 -9.40
CA SER A 249 3.57 -15.57 -10.35
C SER A 249 4.07 -15.64 -11.78
N LYS A 250 3.15 -15.53 -12.74
CA LYS A 250 3.48 -15.28 -14.14
C LYS A 250 4.14 -13.90 -14.32
N ARG A 251 4.64 -13.64 -15.52
CA ARG A 251 5.31 -12.38 -15.89
C ARG A 251 4.38 -11.16 -15.80
N ASP A 252 3.08 -11.37 -16.02
CA ASP A 252 2.03 -10.36 -15.83
C ASP A 252 1.66 -10.13 -14.35
N GLY A 253 2.28 -10.85 -13.41
CA GLY A 253 2.02 -10.75 -11.98
C GLY A 253 0.90 -11.65 -11.46
N THR A 254 0.21 -12.39 -12.33
CA THR A 254 -0.92 -13.26 -11.93
C THR A 254 -0.47 -14.58 -11.31
N LEU A 255 -1.26 -15.07 -10.35
CA LEU A 255 -1.04 -16.36 -9.70
C LEU A 255 -1.56 -17.53 -10.53
N GLU A 256 -0.96 -18.70 -10.32
CA GLU A 256 -1.47 -19.96 -10.84
C GLU A 256 -1.98 -20.85 -9.71
N ALA A 257 -3.23 -21.32 -9.81
CA ALA A 257 -3.84 -22.15 -8.77
C ALA A 257 -3.04 -23.42 -8.45
N ALA A 258 -2.41 -24.05 -9.46
CA ALA A 258 -1.55 -25.22 -9.27
C ALA A 258 -0.31 -24.90 -8.42
N THR A 259 0.33 -23.77 -8.69
CA THR A 259 1.50 -23.28 -7.94
C THR A 259 1.10 -22.88 -6.53
N LEU A 260 0.02 -22.09 -6.38
CA LEU A 260 -0.54 -21.68 -5.09
C LEU A 260 -0.82 -22.89 -4.18
N LYS A 261 -1.44 -23.95 -4.73
CA LYS A 261 -1.75 -25.18 -3.98
C LYS A 261 -0.53 -25.83 -3.34
N ARG A 262 0.65 -25.74 -3.96
CA ARG A 262 1.91 -26.30 -3.42
C ARG A 262 2.47 -25.49 -2.25
N PHE A 263 2.03 -24.25 -2.09
CA PHE A 263 2.50 -23.34 -1.05
C PHE A 263 1.64 -23.37 0.21
N ILE A 264 0.44 -23.96 0.14
CA ILE A 264 -0.48 -24.15 1.26
C ILE A 264 0.14 -25.08 2.30
N THR A 265 0.11 -24.62 3.55
CA THR A 265 0.56 -25.34 4.75
C THR A 265 -0.51 -25.24 5.84
N SER A 266 -0.34 -25.97 6.94
CA SER A 266 -1.17 -25.83 8.14
C SER A 266 -1.11 -24.44 8.79
N GLU A 267 -0.12 -23.62 8.41
CA GLU A 267 0.05 -22.26 8.90
C GLU A 267 -0.67 -21.22 8.03
N THR A 268 -1.28 -21.65 6.92
CA THR A 268 -1.88 -20.71 5.96
C THR A 268 -3.18 -20.13 6.52
N ALA A 269 -3.15 -18.83 6.79
CA ALA A 269 -4.24 -18.06 7.40
C ALA A 269 -5.16 -17.40 6.37
N LEU A 270 -4.61 -17.01 5.21
CA LEU A 270 -5.32 -16.26 4.18
C LEU A 270 -4.64 -16.48 2.82
N ILE A 271 -5.44 -16.62 1.77
CA ILE A 271 -5.01 -16.44 0.39
C ILE A 271 -5.42 -15.03 -0.05
N PHE A 272 -4.48 -14.28 -0.61
CA PHE A 272 -4.70 -12.94 -1.15
C PHE A 272 -4.55 -12.97 -2.67
N VAL A 273 -5.54 -12.43 -3.38
CA VAL A 273 -5.57 -12.28 -4.84
C VAL A 273 -5.97 -10.86 -5.22
N SER A 274 -5.58 -10.40 -6.40
CA SER A 274 -5.85 -9.04 -6.87
C SER A 274 -6.77 -9.01 -8.08
N ALA A 275 -7.68 -8.03 -8.09
CA ALA A 275 -8.63 -7.80 -9.17
C ALA A 275 -8.76 -6.28 -9.45
N PRO A 276 -7.92 -5.72 -10.34
CA PRO A 276 -6.65 -6.24 -10.88
C PRO A 276 -5.44 -6.00 -9.94
N ASN A 277 -4.28 -6.55 -10.31
CA ASN A 277 -3.02 -6.27 -9.62
C ASN A 277 -2.48 -4.85 -9.93
N HIS A 278 -1.66 -4.30 -9.02
CA HIS A 278 -1.14 -2.92 -9.11
C HIS A 278 0.06 -2.77 -10.05
N SER A 279 0.58 -3.88 -10.59
CA SER A 279 1.72 -3.91 -11.49
C SER A 279 1.29 -3.76 -12.95
N THR A 280 0.48 -4.69 -13.46
CA THR A 280 0.10 -4.77 -14.89
C THR A 280 -1.37 -4.48 -15.15
N GLY A 281 -2.20 -4.36 -14.13
CA GLY A 281 -3.64 -4.21 -14.34
C GLY A 281 -4.35 -5.51 -14.73
N THR A 282 -3.71 -6.67 -14.54
CA THR A 282 -4.30 -7.97 -14.85
C THR A 282 -4.95 -8.58 -13.60
N CYS A 283 -6.10 -9.21 -13.75
CA CYS A 283 -6.79 -9.92 -12.67
C CYS A 283 -6.24 -11.32 -12.47
N ASP A 284 -6.14 -11.75 -11.21
CA ASP A 284 -5.84 -13.14 -10.89
C ASP A 284 -6.97 -14.09 -11.35
N PRO A 285 -6.68 -15.38 -11.60
CA PRO A 285 -7.71 -16.37 -11.97
C PRO A 285 -8.51 -16.82 -10.74
N ILE A 286 -9.32 -15.92 -10.20
CA ILE A 286 -9.99 -16.05 -8.91
C ILE A 286 -10.94 -17.25 -8.87
N ASP A 287 -11.62 -17.62 -9.96
CA ASP A 287 -12.48 -18.83 -10.00
C ASP A 287 -11.71 -20.10 -9.61
N SER A 288 -10.51 -20.25 -10.17
CA SER A 288 -9.65 -21.41 -9.94
C SER A 288 -9.07 -21.39 -8.53
N ILE A 289 -8.69 -20.21 -8.04
CA ILE A 289 -8.12 -20.01 -6.71
C ILE A 289 -9.19 -20.17 -5.63
N ALA A 290 -10.42 -19.68 -5.86
CA ALA A 290 -11.56 -19.83 -4.96
C ALA A 290 -11.93 -21.31 -4.75
N LYS A 291 -11.86 -22.13 -5.81
CA LYS A 291 -12.03 -23.59 -5.69
C LYS A 291 -10.96 -24.22 -4.80
N VAL A 292 -9.71 -23.75 -4.90
CA VAL A 292 -8.61 -24.22 -4.03
C VAL A 292 -8.84 -23.77 -2.59
N ALA A 293 -9.12 -22.48 -2.36
CA ALA A 293 -9.38 -21.92 -1.04
C ALA A 293 -10.53 -22.64 -0.32
N LEU A 294 -11.63 -22.88 -1.04
CA LEU A 294 -12.79 -23.61 -0.53
C LEU A 294 -12.44 -25.05 -0.15
N ARG A 295 -11.67 -25.76 -0.98
CA ARG A 295 -11.25 -27.14 -0.73
C ARG A 295 -10.38 -27.29 0.53
N TYR A 296 -9.57 -26.28 0.84
CA TYR A 296 -8.70 -26.29 2.01
C TYR A 296 -9.27 -25.54 3.21
N HIS A 297 -10.49 -24.99 3.09
CA HIS A 297 -11.13 -24.17 4.12
C HIS A 297 -10.29 -22.97 4.57
N ILE A 298 -9.58 -22.35 3.63
CA ILE A 298 -8.73 -21.18 3.88
C ILE A 298 -9.49 -19.93 3.41
N PRO A 299 -9.57 -18.87 4.23
CA PRO A 299 -10.12 -17.59 3.78
C PRO A 299 -9.44 -17.08 2.50
N LEU A 300 -10.22 -16.56 1.57
CA LEU A 300 -9.76 -15.88 0.35
C LEU A 300 -10.18 -14.41 0.39
N HIS A 301 -9.21 -13.51 0.28
CA HIS A 301 -9.43 -12.09 0.13
C HIS A 301 -9.16 -11.66 -1.31
N VAL A 302 -10.13 -10.98 -1.93
CA VAL A 302 -10.01 -10.40 -3.27
C VAL A 302 -9.80 -8.89 -3.14
N ASP A 303 -8.62 -8.42 -3.56
CA ASP A 303 -8.29 -6.99 -3.56
C ASP A 303 -8.83 -6.31 -4.83
N CYS A 304 -9.97 -5.65 -4.69
CA CYS A 304 -10.59 -4.82 -5.73
C CYS A 304 -10.31 -3.32 -5.50
N SER A 305 -9.24 -2.95 -4.78
CA SER A 305 -8.93 -1.54 -4.52
C SER A 305 -8.68 -0.73 -5.80
N LEU A 306 -8.18 -1.34 -6.86
CA LEU A 306 -7.95 -0.65 -8.14
C LEU A 306 -9.20 -0.68 -9.04
N GLY A 307 -9.90 -1.82 -9.10
CA GLY A 307 -10.97 -2.07 -10.07
C GLY A 307 -12.40 -2.02 -9.50
N GLY A 308 -12.61 -1.83 -8.20
CA GLY A 308 -13.87 -2.22 -7.56
C GLY A 308 -15.12 -1.45 -7.99
N LEU A 309 -15.01 -0.22 -8.50
CA LEU A 309 -16.14 0.53 -9.09
C LEU A 309 -16.24 0.39 -10.61
N ILE A 310 -15.42 -0.46 -11.23
CA ILE A 310 -15.40 -0.73 -12.67
C ILE A 310 -15.73 -2.20 -12.92
N LEU A 311 -15.09 -3.14 -12.22
CA LEU A 311 -15.24 -4.59 -12.41
C LEU A 311 -16.71 -5.08 -12.46
N PRO A 312 -17.60 -4.69 -11.54
CA PRO A 312 -19.00 -5.15 -11.59
C PRO A 312 -19.74 -4.67 -12.84
N PHE A 313 -19.28 -3.58 -13.45
CA PHE A 313 -19.88 -2.97 -14.64
C PHE A 313 -19.23 -3.45 -15.94
N ILE A 314 -18.00 -3.98 -15.91
CA ILE A 314 -17.38 -4.60 -17.10
C ILE A 314 -18.25 -5.77 -17.58
N GLU A 315 -18.67 -6.62 -16.65
CA GLU A 315 -19.58 -7.74 -16.93
C GLU A 315 -20.92 -7.25 -17.53
N LEU A 316 -21.47 -6.15 -17.00
CA LEU A 316 -22.72 -5.56 -17.49
C LEU A 316 -22.59 -4.90 -18.87
N CYS A 317 -21.37 -4.60 -19.31
CA CYS A 317 -21.08 -4.00 -20.62
C CYS A 317 -20.67 -5.04 -21.67
N ASP A 318 -20.77 -6.34 -21.36
CA ASP A 318 -20.46 -7.46 -22.27
C ASP A 318 -19.02 -7.48 -22.82
N TYR A 319 -18.04 -6.93 -22.09
CA TYR A 319 -16.63 -6.91 -22.52
C TYR A 319 -15.89 -8.25 -22.44
N GLY A 320 -16.58 -9.38 -22.21
CA GLY A 320 -15.96 -10.71 -22.15
C GLY A 320 -15.04 -10.89 -20.94
N PHE A 321 -15.46 -10.43 -19.76
CA PHE A 321 -14.68 -10.59 -18.54
C PHE A 321 -14.89 -11.98 -17.93
N ASP A 322 -14.04 -12.93 -18.33
CA ASP A 322 -14.18 -14.37 -18.03
C ASP A 322 -13.80 -14.78 -16.58
N TYR A 323 -13.53 -13.82 -15.69
CA TYR A 323 -13.10 -14.09 -14.31
C TYR A 323 -14.16 -13.66 -13.28
N GLY A 324 -14.63 -14.60 -12.47
CA GLY A 324 -15.44 -14.30 -11.30
C GLY A 324 -14.62 -13.53 -10.27
N HIS A 325 -15.13 -12.40 -9.77
CA HIS A 325 -14.36 -11.48 -8.92
C HIS A 325 -15.07 -11.16 -7.59
N ASP A 326 -16.16 -11.85 -7.29
CA ASP A 326 -17.09 -11.46 -6.22
C ASP A 326 -17.63 -12.63 -5.38
N PHE A 327 -18.65 -12.36 -4.55
CA PHE A 327 -19.20 -13.34 -3.61
C PHE A 327 -20.00 -14.48 -4.26
N ARG A 328 -20.27 -14.44 -5.58
CA ARG A 328 -20.84 -15.61 -6.31
C ARG A 328 -19.93 -16.83 -6.21
N LEU A 329 -18.62 -16.61 -6.09
CA LEU A 329 -17.64 -17.66 -5.88
C LEU A 329 -17.62 -18.09 -4.41
N PRO A 330 -18.06 -19.30 -4.03
CA PRO A 330 -18.22 -19.67 -2.62
C PRO A 330 -16.94 -19.62 -1.79
N GLY A 331 -15.77 -19.74 -2.44
CA GLY A 331 -14.47 -19.62 -1.77
C GLY A 331 -14.08 -18.20 -1.38
N VAL A 332 -14.65 -17.15 -2.00
CA VAL A 332 -14.32 -15.74 -1.70
C VAL A 332 -14.90 -15.35 -0.35
N THR A 333 -14.07 -14.94 0.60
CA THR A 333 -14.52 -14.64 1.97
C THR A 333 -14.57 -13.15 2.28
N SER A 334 -13.71 -12.35 1.66
CA SER A 334 -13.71 -10.90 1.82
C SER A 334 -13.23 -10.18 0.57
N ILE A 335 -13.63 -8.93 0.41
CA ILE A 335 -13.32 -8.07 -0.75
C ILE A 335 -12.96 -6.67 -0.23
N SER A 336 -11.89 -6.08 -0.73
CA SER A 336 -11.57 -4.66 -0.50
C SER A 336 -11.93 -3.81 -1.71
N ILE A 337 -12.44 -2.58 -1.51
CA ILE A 337 -12.78 -1.64 -2.59
C ILE A 337 -12.31 -0.25 -2.20
N ASP A 338 -11.64 0.46 -3.11
CA ASP A 338 -11.32 1.88 -2.95
C ASP A 338 -12.38 2.71 -3.69
N LEU A 339 -13.29 3.33 -2.94
CA LEU A 339 -14.36 4.13 -3.52
C LEU A 339 -13.85 5.49 -3.98
N SER A 340 -12.71 5.96 -3.46
CA SER A 340 -12.18 7.28 -3.75
C SER A 340 -11.59 7.42 -5.16
N ARG A 341 -11.33 6.33 -5.89
CA ARG A 341 -10.72 6.40 -7.24
C ARG A 341 -11.68 6.90 -8.32
N PHE A 342 -12.92 6.42 -8.29
CA PHE A 342 -13.97 6.76 -9.26
C PHE A 342 -15.09 7.61 -8.62
N SER A 343 -14.85 8.17 -7.45
CA SER A 343 -15.70 9.19 -6.84
C SER A 343 -14.98 10.52 -6.75
N ALA A 344 -15.76 11.60 -6.80
CA ALA A 344 -15.26 12.96 -6.59
C ALA A 344 -15.04 13.27 -5.09
N CYS A 345 -14.63 12.25 -4.32
CA CYS A 345 -14.48 12.32 -2.88
C CYS A 345 -13.31 13.25 -2.47
N PRO A 346 -13.50 14.15 -1.49
CA PRO A 346 -12.48 15.13 -1.07
C PRO A 346 -11.30 14.48 -0.32
N SER A 347 -11.55 13.35 0.36
CA SER A 347 -10.55 12.57 1.09
C SER A 347 -10.68 11.07 0.74
N SER A 348 -9.75 10.22 1.19
CA SER A 348 -9.79 8.79 0.89
C SER A 348 -10.95 8.09 1.61
N CYS A 349 -11.57 7.12 0.94
CA CYS A 349 -12.70 6.34 1.47
C CYS A 349 -12.73 4.98 0.77
N ALA A 350 -12.72 3.90 1.55
CA ALA A 350 -12.64 2.53 1.08
C ALA A 350 -13.56 1.61 1.89
N LEU A 351 -13.71 0.37 1.46
CA LEU A 351 -14.58 -0.64 2.06
C LEU A 351 -13.83 -1.94 2.27
N THR A 352 -14.10 -2.60 3.39
CA THR A 352 -13.87 -4.04 3.55
C THR A 352 -15.20 -4.74 3.66
N LEU A 353 -15.47 -5.65 2.73
CA LEU A 353 -16.68 -6.47 2.67
C LEU A 353 -16.34 -7.88 3.11
N PHE A 354 -17.25 -8.51 3.86
CA PHE A 354 -17.16 -9.87 4.36
C PHE A 354 -18.38 -10.69 3.93
N ARG A 355 -18.15 -11.96 3.62
CA ARG A 355 -19.22 -12.90 3.24
C ARG A 355 -20.24 -13.09 4.36
N ASP A 356 -19.79 -13.07 5.61
CA ASP A 356 -20.63 -13.28 6.78
C ASP A 356 -20.20 -12.47 8.01
N GLU A 357 -21.10 -12.46 9.00
CA GLU A 357 -20.92 -11.75 10.26
C GLU A 357 -19.79 -12.33 11.13
N GLN A 358 -19.47 -13.62 11.02
CA GLN A 358 -18.42 -14.24 11.83
C GLN A 358 -17.04 -13.68 11.48
N MET A 359 -16.81 -13.44 10.20
CA MET A 359 -15.58 -12.79 9.72
C MET A 359 -15.47 -11.34 10.21
N MET A 360 -16.58 -10.59 10.16
CA MET A 360 -16.60 -9.23 10.70
C MET A 360 -16.35 -9.22 12.20
N LYS A 361 -17.00 -10.10 12.97
CA LYS A 361 -16.76 -10.28 14.41
C LYS A 361 -15.32 -10.63 14.76
N ALA A 362 -14.61 -11.31 13.85
CA ALA A 362 -13.19 -11.60 14.03
C ALA A 362 -12.29 -10.38 13.76
N ALA A 363 -12.75 -9.39 12.99
CA ALA A 363 -12.03 -8.16 12.70
C ALA A 363 -12.23 -7.08 13.78
N VAL A 364 -13.43 -7.01 14.36
CA VAL A 364 -13.81 -6.04 15.39
C VAL A 364 -12.95 -6.21 16.64
N PHE A 365 -12.51 -5.09 17.22
CA PHE A 365 -11.83 -5.05 18.51
C PHE A 365 -12.83 -4.69 19.63
N PRO A 366 -13.25 -5.66 20.47
CA PRO A 366 -14.03 -5.39 21.67
C PRO A 366 -13.13 -5.18 22.90
N LEU A 367 -13.41 -4.15 23.69
CA LEU A 367 -12.75 -3.87 24.96
C LEU A 367 -13.79 -3.64 26.05
N ALA A 368 -13.83 -4.56 27.01
CA ALA A 368 -14.80 -4.55 28.10
C ALA A 368 -14.30 -3.88 29.39
N GLU A 369 -12.98 -3.86 29.63
CA GLU A 369 -12.38 -3.44 30.90
C GLU A 369 -11.94 -1.97 30.93
N TRP A 370 -12.32 -1.19 29.90
CA TRP A 370 -11.94 0.22 29.83
C TRP A 370 -12.75 1.06 30.83
N PRO A 371 -12.13 1.93 31.65
CA PRO A 371 -12.84 2.77 32.62
C PRO A 371 -13.88 3.72 31.99
N GLY A 372 -13.72 4.07 30.71
CA GLY A 372 -14.66 4.89 29.95
C GLY A 372 -15.94 4.16 29.51
N GLY A 373 -16.08 2.87 29.83
CA GLY A 373 -17.21 2.03 29.46
C GLY A 373 -16.88 1.06 28.33
N MET A 374 -17.91 0.43 27.77
CA MET A 374 -17.76 -0.52 26.67
C MET A 374 -17.23 0.18 25.42
N TYR A 375 -16.10 -0.30 24.91
CA TYR A 375 -15.50 0.19 23.66
C TYR A 375 -15.49 -0.92 22.60
N SER A 376 -15.88 -0.57 21.38
CA SER A 376 -15.82 -1.49 20.24
C SER A 376 -15.50 -0.71 18.98
N SER A 377 -14.47 -1.12 18.24
CA SER A 377 -14.12 -0.50 16.96
C SER A 377 -14.10 -1.53 15.82
N PRO A 378 -14.79 -1.25 14.70
CA PRO A 378 -14.81 -2.13 13.54
C PRO A 378 -13.61 -1.92 12.59
N SER A 379 -12.78 -0.90 12.84
CA SER A 379 -11.61 -0.52 12.05
C SER A 379 -10.49 -0.03 12.98
N LEU A 380 -9.33 0.35 12.42
CA LEU A 380 -8.23 0.92 13.21
C LEU A 380 -8.50 2.38 13.58
N SER A 381 -9.11 3.12 12.66
CA SER A 381 -9.43 4.54 12.83
C SER A 381 -10.74 4.72 13.58
N ASP A 382 -10.67 5.46 14.69
CA ASP A 382 -11.83 5.77 15.55
C ASP A 382 -12.68 6.93 15.00
N CYS A 383 -12.11 7.72 14.10
CA CYS A 383 -12.80 8.79 13.39
C CYS A 383 -12.81 8.50 11.90
N LEU A 384 -13.95 8.75 11.26
CA LEU A 384 -14.10 8.73 9.82
C LEU A 384 -14.59 10.11 9.36
N ASP A 385 -14.03 10.62 8.27
CA ASP A 385 -14.43 11.92 7.72
C ASP A 385 -15.81 11.81 7.08
N GLY A 386 -16.82 12.40 7.73
CA GLY A 386 -18.20 12.36 7.23
C GLY A 386 -18.39 13.08 5.89
N SER A 387 -17.53 14.05 5.56
CA SER A 387 -17.57 14.70 4.23
C SER A 387 -17.17 13.73 3.11
N ALA A 388 -16.28 12.77 3.41
CA ALA A 388 -15.86 11.71 2.50
C ALA A 388 -17.00 10.70 2.27
N VAL A 389 -17.64 10.28 3.37
CA VAL A 389 -18.78 9.36 3.34
C VAL A 389 -19.93 9.98 2.54
N ALA A 390 -20.25 11.24 2.79
CA ALA A 390 -21.29 11.95 2.06
C ALA A 390 -20.95 12.13 0.57
N ALA A 391 -19.68 12.36 0.23
CA ALA A 391 -19.24 12.47 -1.17
C ALA A 391 -19.43 11.17 -1.95
N VAL A 392 -19.01 10.07 -1.35
CA VAL A 392 -19.14 8.72 -1.93
C VAL A 392 -20.61 8.36 -2.08
N TRP A 393 -21.41 8.57 -1.04
CA TRP A 393 -22.85 8.35 -1.08
C TRP A 393 -23.51 9.14 -2.21
N THR A 394 -23.18 10.42 -2.32
CA THR A 394 -23.69 11.30 -3.38
C THR A 394 -23.27 10.80 -4.76
N THR A 395 -22.00 10.43 -4.94
CA THR A 395 -21.50 9.90 -6.21
C THR A 395 -22.25 8.64 -6.63
N LEU A 396 -22.46 7.69 -5.71
CA LEU A 396 -23.16 6.45 -6.01
C LEU A 396 -24.60 6.70 -6.48
N LEU A 397 -25.29 7.67 -5.87
CA LEU A 397 -26.67 8.01 -6.22
C LEU A 397 -26.78 8.88 -7.47
N SER A 398 -25.91 9.89 -7.63
CA SER A 398 -25.96 10.79 -8.79
C SER A 398 -25.50 10.11 -10.07
N THR A 399 -24.50 9.25 -9.99
CA THR A 399 -23.97 8.50 -11.14
C THR A 399 -24.90 7.35 -11.50
N GLY A 400 -25.37 6.60 -10.49
CA GLY A 400 -26.22 5.43 -10.69
C GLY A 400 -25.58 4.34 -11.55
N LYS A 401 -26.35 3.28 -11.82
CA LYS A 401 -25.87 2.12 -12.60
C LYS A 401 -25.47 2.51 -14.03
N SER A 402 -26.30 3.31 -14.71
CA SER A 402 -26.07 3.73 -16.09
C SER A 402 -24.83 4.60 -16.24
N GLY A 403 -24.58 5.54 -15.32
CA GLY A 403 -23.40 6.38 -15.36
C GLY A 403 -22.11 5.58 -15.13
N PHE A 404 -22.12 4.62 -14.20
CA PHE A 404 -20.96 3.74 -13.99
C PHE A 404 -20.70 2.82 -15.19
N MET A 405 -21.75 2.38 -15.90
CA MET A 405 -21.60 1.65 -17.16
C MET A 405 -20.94 2.53 -18.23
N GLU A 406 -21.39 3.77 -18.41
CA GLU A 406 -20.77 4.70 -19.38
C GLU A 406 -19.31 5.01 -19.03
N ILE A 407 -19.02 5.27 -17.74
CA ILE A 407 -17.64 5.47 -17.26
C ILE A 407 -16.79 4.23 -17.54
N THR A 408 -17.32 3.05 -17.25
CA THR A 408 -16.63 1.77 -17.46
C THR A 408 -16.33 1.54 -18.94
N GLN A 409 -17.30 1.76 -19.82
CA GLN A 409 -17.10 1.67 -21.27
C GLN A 409 -15.97 2.59 -21.73
N LYS A 410 -16.05 3.89 -21.41
CA LYS A 410 -15.02 4.86 -21.82
C LYS A 410 -13.62 4.49 -21.32
N VAL A 411 -13.50 4.12 -20.04
CA VAL A 411 -12.21 3.79 -19.43
C VAL A 411 -11.64 2.49 -20.01
N VAL A 412 -12.44 1.43 -20.13
CA VAL A 412 -11.97 0.14 -20.63
C VAL A 412 -11.66 0.21 -22.13
N GLU A 413 -12.50 0.86 -22.93
CA GLU A 413 -12.25 1.07 -24.37
C GLU A 413 -10.99 1.89 -24.60
N SER A 414 -10.80 2.99 -23.86
CA SER A 414 -9.57 3.80 -23.95
C SER A 414 -8.34 3.01 -23.53
N THR A 415 -8.46 2.17 -22.50
CA THR A 415 -7.37 1.30 -22.03
C THR A 415 -6.99 0.26 -23.10
N LYS A 416 -7.99 -0.40 -23.69
CA LYS A 416 -7.79 -1.38 -24.78
C LYS A 416 -7.26 -0.73 -26.06
N LYS A 417 -7.76 0.46 -26.42
CA LYS A 417 -7.26 1.26 -27.56
C LYS A 417 -5.79 1.60 -27.36
N LEU A 418 -5.44 2.14 -26.20
CA LEU A 418 -4.06 2.47 -25.86
C LEU A 418 -3.15 1.24 -25.91
N ALA A 419 -3.59 0.11 -25.33
CA ALA A 419 -2.82 -1.14 -25.37
C ALA A 419 -2.62 -1.66 -26.80
N THR A 420 -3.65 -1.58 -27.65
CA THR A 420 -3.56 -2.00 -29.06
C THR A 420 -2.56 -1.14 -29.83
N LEU A 421 -2.69 0.19 -29.71
CA LEU A 421 -1.80 1.14 -30.40
C LEU A 421 -0.35 1.04 -29.90
N LEU A 422 -0.13 0.80 -28.60
CA LEU A 422 1.20 0.56 -28.06
C LEU A 422 1.81 -0.74 -28.60
N ALA A 423 1.01 -1.78 -28.80
CA ALA A 423 1.48 -3.06 -29.35
C ALA A 423 1.85 -2.97 -30.84
N GLU A 424 1.37 -1.96 -31.56
CA GLU A 424 1.74 -1.69 -32.97
C GLU A 424 3.10 -1.00 -33.10
N ILE A 425 3.63 -0.42 -32.02
CA ILE A 425 4.92 0.29 -32.02
C ILE A 425 6.07 -0.71 -31.92
N ASP A 426 6.99 -0.68 -32.90
CA ASP A 426 8.17 -1.53 -32.92
C ASP A 426 9.05 -1.33 -31.66
N GLY A 427 9.40 -2.44 -31.02
CA GLY A 427 10.16 -2.44 -29.77
C GLY A 427 9.36 -2.14 -28.50
N ILE A 428 8.02 -2.08 -28.55
CA ILE A 428 7.14 -2.03 -27.36
C ILE A 428 6.37 -3.36 -27.25
N THR A 429 6.31 -3.91 -26.03
CA THR A 429 5.48 -5.08 -25.72
C THR A 429 4.58 -4.80 -24.54
N VAL A 430 3.27 -4.97 -24.71
CA VAL A 430 2.30 -4.82 -23.62
C VAL A 430 2.41 -6.01 -22.65
N LEU A 431 2.40 -5.71 -21.36
CA LEU A 431 2.43 -6.69 -20.27
C LEU A 431 1.03 -6.82 -19.66
N GLY A 432 0.53 -8.05 -19.60
CA GLY A 432 -0.81 -8.33 -19.08
C GLY A 432 -1.90 -8.18 -20.13
N SER A 433 -3.16 -8.14 -19.69
CA SER A 433 -4.31 -8.18 -20.61
C SER A 433 -4.93 -6.82 -20.91
N ALA A 434 -4.64 -5.79 -20.12
CA ALA A 434 -5.21 -4.44 -20.25
C ALA A 434 -6.77 -4.40 -20.26
N ASP A 435 -7.43 -5.38 -19.64
CA ASP A 435 -8.90 -5.48 -19.60
C ASP A 435 -9.59 -4.56 -18.59
N THR A 436 -8.81 -3.81 -17.80
CA THR A 436 -9.33 -3.01 -16.68
C THR A 436 -9.02 -1.52 -16.84
N VAL A 437 -8.20 -0.95 -15.96
CA VAL A 437 -7.97 0.50 -15.81
C VAL A 437 -6.49 0.85 -15.93
N MET A 438 -5.67 -0.07 -16.43
CA MET A 438 -4.22 0.09 -16.49
C MET A 438 -3.66 -0.63 -17.70
N VAL A 439 -2.68 0.01 -18.34
CA VAL A 439 -1.80 -0.60 -19.34
C VAL A 439 -0.39 -0.60 -18.79
N ALA A 440 0.27 -1.76 -18.81
CA ALA A 440 1.70 -1.84 -18.58
C ALA A 440 2.40 -2.27 -19.87
N PHE A 441 3.58 -1.73 -20.13
CA PHE A 441 4.37 -2.09 -21.29
C PHE A 441 5.87 -2.04 -20.98
N GLU A 442 6.61 -2.91 -21.66
CA GLU A 442 8.06 -2.93 -21.65
C GLU A 442 8.59 -2.52 -23.02
N THR A 443 9.89 -2.21 -23.05
CA THR A 443 10.58 -1.87 -24.28
C THR A 443 11.75 -2.79 -24.53
N GLU A 444 12.00 -3.07 -25.80
CA GLU A 444 13.19 -3.78 -26.25
C GLU A 444 14.32 -2.80 -26.58
N LYS A 445 15.56 -3.31 -26.63
CA LYS A 445 16.70 -2.48 -27.05
C LYS A 445 16.47 -2.01 -28.50
N PRO A 446 16.77 -0.75 -28.83
CA PRO A 446 17.61 0.20 -28.09
C PRO A 446 16.89 1.09 -27.05
N TYR A 447 15.58 0.91 -26.85
CA TYR A 447 14.78 1.79 -26.01
C TYR A 447 14.93 1.47 -24.52
N ASP A 448 15.35 2.47 -23.73
CA ASP A 448 15.34 2.38 -22.27
C ASP A 448 14.02 2.90 -21.70
N ILE A 449 13.27 2.01 -21.06
CA ILE A 449 11.98 2.30 -20.47
C ILE A 449 12.02 3.41 -19.41
N TYR A 450 13.07 3.48 -18.58
CA TYR A 450 13.14 4.49 -17.51
C TYR A 450 13.42 5.89 -18.07
N HIS A 451 14.16 5.96 -19.18
CA HIS A 451 14.38 7.23 -19.85
C HIS A 451 13.11 7.71 -20.56
N ILE A 452 12.33 6.81 -21.16
CA ILE A 452 11.00 7.13 -21.68
C ILE A 452 10.09 7.65 -20.57
N ILE A 453 10.09 7.01 -19.39
CA ILE A 453 9.30 7.46 -18.24
C ILE A 453 9.69 8.87 -17.80
N GLU A 454 10.98 9.17 -17.69
CA GLU A 454 11.45 10.51 -17.32
C GLU A 454 11.05 11.57 -18.37
N ALA A 455 11.25 11.28 -19.65
CA ALA A 455 10.86 12.17 -20.74
C ALA A 455 9.35 12.43 -20.77
N MET A 456 8.54 11.37 -20.68
CA MET A 456 7.08 11.49 -20.67
C MET A 456 6.58 12.22 -19.41
N ARG A 457 7.17 11.99 -18.23
CA ARG A 457 6.87 12.74 -17.02
C ARG A 457 7.22 14.22 -17.12
N SER A 458 8.33 14.56 -17.78
CA SER A 458 8.71 15.97 -18.01
C SER A 458 7.68 16.72 -18.88
N LYS A 459 7.01 15.99 -19.79
CA LYS A 459 5.89 16.48 -20.58
C LYS A 459 4.56 16.51 -19.81
N GLY A 460 4.50 15.84 -18.65
CA GLY A 460 3.34 15.84 -17.75
C GLY A 460 2.51 14.56 -17.73
N TRP A 461 2.98 13.50 -18.38
CA TRP A 461 2.23 12.24 -18.42
C TRP A 461 2.41 11.44 -17.12
N PRO A 462 1.32 10.84 -16.58
CA PRO A 462 1.34 10.09 -15.33
C PRO A 462 1.86 8.65 -15.53
N LEU A 463 3.06 8.52 -16.11
CA LEU A 463 3.69 7.23 -16.34
C LEU A 463 4.47 6.80 -15.09
N HIS A 464 4.31 5.54 -14.64
CA HIS A 464 4.96 5.04 -13.43
C HIS A 464 5.90 3.87 -13.72
N PRO A 465 7.09 3.80 -13.10
CA PRO A 465 8.05 2.73 -13.30
C PRO A 465 7.68 1.45 -12.55
N LEU A 466 8.02 0.32 -13.16
CA LEU A 466 8.08 -1.02 -12.60
C LEU A 466 9.51 -1.53 -12.71
N VAL A 467 9.93 -2.35 -11.74
CA VAL A 467 11.33 -2.80 -11.63
C VAL A 467 11.52 -4.27 -12.00
N SER A 468 10.52 -5.12 -11.77
CA SER A 468 10.62 -6.56 -11.95
C SER A 468 9.31 -7.13 -12.55
N PRO A 469 9.18 -7.17 -13.89
CA PRO A 469 10.15 -6.74 -14.90
C PRO A 469 10.27 -5.20 -15.02
N PRO A 470 11.37 -4.68 -15.62
CA PRO A 470 11.47 -3.27 -16.00
C PRO A 470 10.37 -2.92 -17.00
N ALA A 471 9.46 -2.04 -16.60
CA ALA A 471 8.31 -1.66 -17.42
C ALA A 471 7.76 -0.29 -17.01
N ALA A 472 6.94 0.29 -17.86
CA ALA A 472 6.12 1.45 -17.55
C ALA A 472 4.68 1.00 -17.34
N ARG A 473 3.97 1.67 -16.42
CA ARG A 473 2.52 1.52 -16.27
C ARG A 473 1.81 2.86 -16.37
N PHE A 474 0.68 2.86 -17.05
CA PHE A 474 -0.21 3.99 -17.25
C PHE A 474 -1.58 3.64 -16.65
N ASN A 475 -2.03 4.43 -15.67
CA ASN A 475 -3.34 4.25 -15.04
C ASN A 475 -4.37 5.10 -15.76
N MET A 476 -5.34 4.45 -16.39
CA MET A 476 -6.45 5.13 -17.05
C MET A 476 -7.43 5.65 -15.99
N SER A 477 -7.67 6.96 -16.00
CA SER A 477 -8.67 7.63 -15.18
C SER A 477 -9.79 8.20 -16.05
N ILE A 478 -10.90 8.60 -15.44
CA ILE A 478 -12.04 9.22 -16.14
C ILE A 478 -11.59 10.45 -16.96
N SER A 479 -10.67 11.26 -16.43
CA SER A 479 -10.18 12.46 -17.12
C SER A 479 -9.27 12.16 -18.31
N LEU A 480 -8.57 11.01 -18.27
CA LEU A 480 -7.64 10.57 -19.32
C LEU A 480 -8.33 9.71 -20.39
N ALA A 481 -9.50 9.13 -20.08
CA ALA A 481 -10.30 8.31 -20.98
C ALA A 481 -11.02 9.15 -22.05
N ARG A 482 -10.24 9.81 -22.90
CA ARG A 482 -10.69 10.59 -24.06
C ARG A 482 -9.78 10.32 -25.24
N ASP A 483 -10.36 10.21 -26.43
CA ASP A 483 -9.59 9.91 -27.65
C ASP A 483 -8.48 10.93 -27.91
N ASP A 484 -8.77 12.23 -27.75
CA ASP A 484 -7.78 13.28 -28.00
C ASP A 484 -6.60 13.24 -27.02
N VAL A 485 -6.82 12.75 -25.80
CA VAL A 485 -5.75 12.58 -24.79
C VAL A 485 -4.93 11.34 -25.08
N VAL A 486 -5.56 10.24 -25.52
CA VAL A 486 -4.86 9.02 -25.93
C VAL A 486 -3.99 9.30 -27.16
N ASP A 487 -4.53 10.01 -28.15
CA ASP A 487 -3.80 10.35 -29.36
C ASP A 487 -2.62 11.31 -29.04
N ALA A 488 -2.84 12.32 -28.19
CA ALA A 488 -1.77 13.21 -27.72
C ALA A 488 -0.67 12.47 -26.93
N PHE A 489 -1.03 11.45 -26.15
CA PHE A 489 -0.05 10.60 -25.45
C PHE A 489 0.84 9.85 -26.44
N LEU A 490 0.23 9.29 -27.50
CA LEU A 490 0.93 8.53 -28.52
C LEU A 490 1.83 9.43 -29.38
N ASP A 491 1.38 10.62 -29.76
CA ASP A 491 2.20 11.61 -30.48
C ASP A 491 3.44 12.02 -29.67
N ASP A 492 3.24 12.26 -28.37
CA ASP A 492 4.33 12.61 -27.47
C ASP A 492 5.30 11.44 -27.23
N LEU A 493 4.78 10.22 -27.19
CA LEU A 493 5.56 9.00 -27.06
C LEU A 493 6.39 8.77 -28.34
N ASP A 494 5.79 8.86 -29.52
CA ASP A 494 6.47 8.69 -30.81
C ASP A 494 7.59 9.72 -30.97
N THR A 495 7.30 11.00 -30.67
CA THR A 495 8.31 12.06 -30.66
C THR A 495 9.48 11.72 -29.73
N THR A 496 9.18 11.13 -28.56
CA THR A 496 10.20 10.70 -27.60
C THR A 496 11.01 9.53 -28.15
N LEU A 497 10.35 8.51 -28.72
CA LEU A 497 11.02 7.35 -29.30
C LEU A 497 11.93 7.74 -30.47
N VAL A 498 11.49 8.64 -31.34
CA VAL A 498 12.31 9.20 -32.43
C VAL A 498 13.52 9.94 -31.88
N HIS A 499 13.34 10.76 -30.83
CA HIS A 499 14.44 11.47 -30.19
C HIS A 499 15.48 10.53 -29.59
N LEU A 500 15.03 9.43 -28.94
CA LEU A 500 15.89 8.40 -28.37
C LEU A 500 16.62 7.58 -29.43
N ARG A 501 15.94 7.26 -30.53
CA ARG A 501 16.55 6.56 -31.67
C ARG A 501 17.69 7.37 -32.29
N ASN A 502 17.53 8.69 -32.36
CA ASN A 502 18.56 9.60 -32.86
C ASN A 502 19.68 9.88 -31.84
N ASN A 503 19.45 9.61 -30.55
CA ASN A 503 20.41 9.86 -29.47
C ASN A 503 20.49 8.69 -28.48
N PRO A 504 21.05 7.54 -28.87
CA PRO A 504 21.05 6.33 -28.05
C PRO A 504 21.82 6.46 -26.72
N HIS A 505 22.82 7.35 -26.65
CA HIS A 505 23.62 7.57 -25.43
C HIS A 505 22.95 8.51 -24.41
N LEU A 506 21.88 9.23 -24.78
CA LEU A 506 21.23 10.19 -23.90
C LEU A 506 20.57 9.51 -22.69
N GLY A 507 20.19 8.23 -22.84
CA GLY A 507 19.69 7.41 -21.75
C GLY A 507 20.74 7.09 -20.68
N GLU A 508 22.04 7.08 -20.99
CA GLU A 508 23.08 6.68 -20.04
C GLU A 508 23.28 7.68 -18.89
N SER A 509 22.94 8.95 -19.10
CA SER A 509 23.04 10.03 -18.10
C SER A 509 21.76 10.25 -17.28
N SER A 510 20.68 9.50 -17.51
CA SER A 510 19.43 9.66 -16.77
C SER A 510 19.60 9.26 -15.30
N ALA A 511 19.35 10.20 -14.38
CA ALA A 511 19.36 9.94 -12.94
C ALA A 511 18.27 8.95 -12.53
N SER A 512 17.09 9.02 -13.17
CA SER A 512 15.98 8.11 -12.92
C SER A 512 16.32 6.66 -13.31
N ARG A 513 16.93 6.47 -14.49
CA ARG A 513 17.42 5.16 -14.94
C ARG A 513 18.48 4.61 -13.98
N ALA A 514 19.50 5.40 -13.64
CA ALA A 514 20.55 4.96 -12.72
C ALA A 514 19.98 4.48 -11.37
N PHE A 515 19.00 5.23 -10.84
CA PHE A 515 18.30 4.86 -9.62
C PHE A 515 17.50 3.56 -9.76
N HIS A 516 16.67 3.42 -10.79
CA HIS A 516 15.85 2.21 -10.97
C HIS A 516 16.69 0.98 -11.33
N GLN A 517 17.77 1.15 -12.09
CA GLN A 517 18.73 0.09 -12.38
C GLN A 517 19.49 -0.33 -11.12
N LEU A 518 19.86 0.61 -10.25
CA LEU A 518 20.43 0.30 -8.94
C LEU A 518 19.43 -0.49 -8.09
N ILE A 519 18.15 -0.11 -8.05
CA ILE A 519 17.12 -0.88 -7.34
C ILE A 519 16.95 -2.28 -7.94
N ALA A 520 16.96 -2.42 -9.26
CA ALA A 520 16.80 -3.71 -9.94
C ALA A 520 17.97 -4.67 -9.64
N THR A 521 19.20 -4.15 -9.67
CA THR A 521 20.45 -4.92 -9.58
C THR A 521 21.01 -5.05 -8.17
N ALA A 522 20.56 -4.21 -7.22
CA ALA A 522 21.02 -4.21 -5.84
C ALA A 522 20.80 -5.59 -5.20
N ALA A 523 21.92 -6.29 -5.02
CA ALA A 523 22.02 -7.53 -4.30
C ALA A 523 21.54 -7.40 -2.84
N ASP A 524 21.84 -6.26 -2.23
CA ASP A 524 21.40 -5.93 -0.88
C ASP A 524 20.15 -5.04 -0.94
N ARG A 525 19.01 -5.62 -0.57
CA ARG A 525 17.73 -4.91 -0.46
C ARG A 525 17.71 -3.92 0.71
N TRP A 526 18.68 -3.96 1.62
CA TRP A 526 18.76 -2.98 2.70
C TRP A 526 18.97 -1.55 2.18
N LEU A 527 19.89 -1.34 1.23
CA LEU A 527 20.18 0.00 0.72
C LEU A 527 18.94 0.65 0.09
N VAL A 528 18.17 -0.14 -0.67
CA VAL A 528 16.89 0.29 -1.25
C VAL A 528 15.89 0.71 -0.16
N ARG A 529 15.85 -0.02 0.96
CA ARG A 529 14.97 0.31 2.10
C ARG A 529 15.41 1.58 2.81
N GLU A 530 16.70 1.81 2.99
CA GLU A 530 17.21 3.06 3.57
C GLU A 530 16.90 4.24 2.66
N LEU A 531 17.16 4.15 1.36
CA LEU A 531 16.82 5.22 0.41
C LEU A 531 15.32 5.54 0.39
N ALA A 532 14.47 4.51 0.45
CA ALA A 532 13.02 4.71 0.57
C ALA A 532 12.63 5.40 1.88
N THR A 533 13.35 5.10 2.98
CA THR A 533 13.15 5.72 4.30
C THR A 533 13.61 7.17 4.29
N GLU A 534 14.80 7.47 3.77
CA GLU A 534 15.31 8.85 3.65
C GLU A 534 14.42 9.70 2.74
N ARG A 535 13.89 9.13 1.64
CA ARG A 535 12.88 9.84 0.82
C ARG A 535 11.63 10.19 1.63
N ALA A 536 11.14 9.27 2.47
CA ALA A 536 10.02 9.54 3.36
C ALA A 536 10.34 10.64 4.39
N LEU A 537 11.57 10.65 4.94
CA LEU A 537 12.03 11.71 5.86
C LEU A 537 12.19 13.07 5.16
N ALA A 538 12.62 13.09 3.91
CA ALA A 538 12.75 14.31 3.11
C ALA A 538 11.42 15.05 2.91
N HIS A 539 10.28 14.34 2.88
CA HIS A 539 8.95 14.96 2.84
C HIS A 539 8.63 15.82 4.07
N TYR A 540 9.28 15.56 5.20
CA TYR A 540 9.11 16.31 6.45
C TYR A 540 10.29 17.25 6.73
N SER A 541 11.25 17.36 5.80
CA SER A 541 12.39 18.25 5.97
C SER A 541 12.00 19.70 5.71
N VAL A 542 12.73 20.61 6.34
CA VAL A 542 12.51 22.07 6.26
C VAL A 542 13.84 22.70 5.83
N PRO A 543 14.23 22.56 4.54
CA PRO A 543 15.51 23.03 4.06
C PRO A 543 15.63 24.55 4.20
N LEU A 544 16.86 25.04 4.29
CA LEU A 544 17.12 26.47 4.25
C LEU A 544 16.80 27.03 2.85
N PRO A 545 16.43 28.32 2.77
CA PRO A 545 16.36 29.03 1.50
C PRO A 545 17.67 28.88 0.71
N PRO A 546 17.62 28.84 -0.64
CA PRO A 546 18.82 28.75 -1.45
C PRO A 546 19.83 29.86 -1.12
N ASP A 547 21.12 29.52 -1.07
CA ASP A 547 22.20 30.46 -0.79
C ASP A 547 22.08 31.68 -1.73
N ASN A 548 22.08 32.89 -1.14
CA ASN A 548 21.82 34.23 -1.72
C ASN A 548 20.40 34.80 -1.57
N ARG A 549 19.42 34.06 -1.04
CA ARG A 549 18.07 34.62 -0.79
C ARG A 549 17.79 34.80 0.70
N LYS A 550 17.67 36.06 1.14
CA LYS A 550 17.01 36.37 2.43
C LYS A 550 15.50 36.27 2.23
N SER A 551 14.83 35.46 3.05
CA SER A 551 13.36 35.44 3.06
C SER A 551 12.85 36.83 3.45
N LEU A 552 11.95 37.39 2.63
CA LEU A 552 11.26 38.64 2.94
C LEU A 552 10.05 38.39 3.84
N ARG A 553 9.70 37.13 4.08
CA ARG A 553 8.52 36.69 4.81
C ARG A 553 8.86 36.14 6.17
N PHE A 554 10.01 35.48 6.30
CA PHE A 554 10.43 34.80 7.52
C PHE A 554 11.82 35.25 7.99
N SER A 555 12.01 35.27 9.30
CA SER A 555 13.33 35.45 9.91
C SER A 555 14.21 34.23 9.64
N VAL A 556 15.50 34.33 9.93
CA VAL A 556 16.44 33.18 9.84
C VAL A 556 15.97 32.00 10.70
N GLU A 557 15.33 32.29 11.83
CA GLU A 557 14.73 31.28 12.72
C GLU A 557 13.42 30.69 12.16
N GLY A 558 12.80 31.30 11.15
CA GLY A 558 11.52 30.86 10.57
C GLY A 558 10.29 31.51 11.21
N ARG A 559 10.42 32.68 11.84
CA ARG A 559 9.29 33.48 12.36
C ARG A 559 8.80 34.48 11.31
N LYS A 560 7.49 34.70 11.18
CA LYS A 560 6.94 35.67 10.21
C LYS A 560 7.43 37.09 10.54
N LEU A 561 8.17 37.72 9.61
CA LEU A 561 8.85 39.01 9.83
C LEU A 561 7.88 40.14 10.18
N SER A 562 6.71 40.18 9.53
CA SER A 562 5.67 41.18 9.78
C SER A 562 5.08 41.16 11.19
N MET A 563 5.41 40.14 12.00
CA MET A 563 4.95 40.03 13.39
C MET A 563 6.08 40.26 14.40
N VAL A 564 7.34 40.16 13.97
CA VAL A 564 8.51 40.39 14.83
C VAL A 564 8.74 41.89 15.05
N SER A 565 8.46 42.72 14.03
CA SER A 565 8.49 44.19 14.14
C SER A 565 7.48 44.71 15.17
N ASP A 566 6.23 44.23 15.10
CA ASP A 566 5.13 44.60 16.01
C ASP A 566 5.47 44.23 17.47
N LEU A 567 6.16 43.10 17.69
CA LEU A 567 6.61 42.67 19.02
C LEU A 567 7.73 43.55 19.57
N MET A 568 8.69 43.96 18.74
CA MET A 568 9.76 44.85 19.18
C MET A 568 9.22 46.24 19.53
N GLU A 569 8.22 46.73 18.82
CA GLU A 569 7.52 47.98 19.16
C GLU A 569 6.74 47.85 20.47
N ARG A 570 5.94 46.81 20.65
CA ARG A 570 5.21 46.57 21.92
C ARG A 570 6.13 46.35 23.11
N ARG A 571 7.26 45.67 22.92
CA ARG A 571 8.26 45.47 23.99
C ARG A 571 8.92 46.78 24.38
N LYS A 572 9.15 47.70 23.44
CA LYS A 572 9.64 49.06 23.73
C LYS A 572 8.61 49.89 24.48
N GLU A 573 7.33 49.73 24.19
CA GLU A 573 6.23 50.39 24.91
C GLU A 573 6.12 49.87 26.36
N MET A 574 6.17 48.54 26.57
CA MET A 574 6.12 47.96 27.93
C MET A 574 7.36 48.24 28.79
N THR A 575 8.50 48.59 28.20
CA THR A 575 9.70 49.02 28.95
C THR A 575 9.75 50.53 29.22
N LYS A 576 8.79 51.30 28.68
CA LYS A 576 8.67 52.74 28.91
C LYS A 576 7.64 53.10 29.99
N GLU A 577 6.73 52.18 30.31
CA GLU A 577 5.97 52.17 31.57
C GLU A 577 6.81 51.56 32.70
#